data_AF-A0A535IK79-F1
#
_entry.id   AF-A0A535IK79-F1
#
_cell.length_a   1.000
_cell.length_b   1.000
_cell.length_c   1.000
_cell.angle_alpha   90.00
_cell.angle_beta   90.00
_cell.angle_gamma   90.00
#
_symmetry.space_group_name_H-M   'P 1'
#
loop_
_entity.id
_entity.type
_entity.pdbx_description
1 polymer ?
#
loop_
_entity_poly.entity_id
_entity_poly.type
_entity_poly.pdbx_seq_one_letter_code
_entity_poly.pdbx_strand_id
1 'polypeptide(L)'
;MKGEAQWRGIMYLIMAGVIAGLVNAAFYGLIMNPLVGEAAENEVAVSTYSINLFVGWVFFSAWFLAKADDEWKKVAESVVRADREVFMIEAPKRIALSIRILYILISLLVVLSFHLFRIDNQLVLFEIQFGVGFLVAMTILVLWDLDDPIGGVINVPNIPAEWLNELPAA
;
A
#
# COMPACT_ATOMS: atom_id res chain seq x y z
N MET A 1 0.49 9.47 27.39
CA MET A 1 -0.22 8.24 26.96
C MET A 1 -0.76 8.28 25.52
N LYS A 2 -1.21 9.41 24.93
CA LYS A 2 -1.60 9.45 23.49
C LYS A 2 -0.44 9.27 22.50
N GLY A 3 0.74 9.84 22.81
CA GLY A 3 1.92 9.75 21.94
C GLY A 3 2.51 8.34 21.80
N GLU A 4 2.54 7.56 22.89
CA GLU A 4 3.10 6.20 22.87
C GLU A 4 2.29 5.25 21.99
N ALA A 5 0.95 5.39 21.96
CA ALA A 5 0.09 4.58 21.10
C ALA A 5 0.32 4.87 19.60
N GLN A 6 0.50 6.15 19.24
CA GLN A 6 0.79 6.57 17.87
C GLN A 6 2.15 6.04 17.38
N TRP A 7 3.19 6.15 18.21
CA TRP A 7 4.52 5.61 17.89
C TRP A 7 4.50 4.09 17.72
N ARG A 8 3.72 3.37 18.53
CA ARG A 8 3.55 1.92 18.39
C ARG A 8 2.88 1.54 17.08
N GLY A 9 1.84 2.27 16.65
CA GLY A 9 1.19 2.05 15.35
C GLY A 9 2.15 2.21 14.18
N ILE A 10 2.91 3.31 14.15
CA ILE A 10 3.92 3.56 13.11
C ILE A 10 5.00 2.48 13.11
N MET A 11 5.47 2.05 14.29
CA MET A 11 6.44 0.95 14.39
C MET A 11 5.88 -0.37 13.82
N TYR A 12 4.62 -0.72 14.09
CA TYR A 12 4.02 -1.93 13.53
C TYR A 12 3.94 -1.87 12.00
N LEU A 13 3.56 -0.71 11.44
CA LEU A 13 3.54 -0.50 9.98
C LEU A 13 4.93 -0.68 9.38
N ILE A 14 5.94 -0.01 9.95
CA ILE A 14 7.33 -0.13 9.50
C ILE A 14 7.82 -1.57 9.61
N MET A 15 7.56 -2.26 10.73
CA MET A 15 7.97 -3.65 10.90
C MET A 15 7.29 -4.57 9.89
N ALA A 16 6.01 -4.38 9.61
CA ALA A 16 5.29 -5.16 8.59
C ALA A 16 5.90 -4.93 7.20
N GLY A 17 6.23 -3.68 6.85
CA GLY A 17 6.95 -3.36 5.61
C GLY A 17 8.33 -4.03 5.55
N VAL A 18 9.10 -3.97 6.64
CA VAL A 18 10.43 -4.62 6.74
C VAL A 18 10.31 -6.13 6.54
N ILE A 19 9.35 -6.77 7.20
CA ILE A 19 9.10 -8.21 7.05
C ILE A 19 8.75 -8.52 5.59
N ALA A 20 7.87 -7.73 4.96
CA ALA A 20 7.52 -7.94 3.55
C ALA A 20 8.73 -7.81 2.62
N GLY A 21 9.59 -6.80 2.83
CA GLY A 21 10.84 -6.64 2.09
C GLY A 21 11.78 -7.82 2.27
N LEU A 22 11.97 -8.28 3.51
CA LEU A 22 12.81 -9.45 3.82
C LEU A 22 12.27 -10.74 3.18
N VAL A 23 10.95 -10.96 3.27
CA VAL A 23 10.29 -12.11 2.64
C VAL A 23 10.45 -12.05 1.12
N ASN A 24 10.30 -10.88 0.50
CA ASN A 24 10.48 -10.74 -0.94
C ASN A 24 11.93 -11.01 -1.36
N ALA A 25 12.92 -10.45 -0.65
CA ALA A 25 14.33 -10.69 -0.92
C ALA A 25 14.71 -12.17 -0.75
N ALA A 26 14.22 -12.82 0.31
CA ALA A 26 14.45 -14.24 0.54
C ALA A 26 13.78 -15.12 -0.53
N PHE A 27 12.51 -14.83 -0.85
CA PHE A 27 11.78 -15.53 -1.90
C PHE A 27 12.49 -15.41 -3.24
N TYR A 28 12.93 -14.20 -3.61
CA TYR A 28 13.68 -14.00 -4.84
C TYR A 28 15.01 -14.77 -4.83
N GLY A 29 15.83 -14.61 -3.78
CA GLY A 29 17.15 -15.22 -3.74
C GLY A 29 17.14 -16.76 -3.69
N LEU A 30 16.16 -17.35 -3.01
CA LEU A 30 16.07 -18.80 -2.82
C LEU A 30 15.29 -19.51 -3.94
N ILE A 31 14.28 -18.86 -4.51
CA ILE A 31 13.33 -19.49 -5.44
C ILE A 31 13.44 -18.87 -6.82
N MET A 32 13.35 -17.54 -6.94
CA MET A 32 13.25 -16.92 -8.26
C MET A 32 14.59 -16.86 -9.00
N ASN A 33 15.65 -16.34 -8.38
CA ASN A 33 16.95 -16.11 -9.02
C ASN A 33 17.50 -17.35 -9.77
N PRO A 34 17.42 -18.57 -9.22
CA PRO A 34 17.83 -19.79 -9.95
C PRO A 34 16.98 -20.11 -11.19
N LEU A 35 15.73 -19.66 -11.24
CA LEU A 35 14.77 -19.92 -12.33
C LEU A 35 14.89 -18.90 -13.47
N VAL A 36 15.58 -17.78 -13.27
CA VAL A 36 15.74 -16.69 -14.27
C VAL A 36 16.78 -17.02 -15.35
N GLY A 37 17.25 -18.28 -15.43
CA GLY A 37 18.41 -18.72 -16.23
C GLY A 37 18.47 -18.27 -17.70
N GLU A 38 17.32 -17.99 -18.34
CA GLU A 38 17.21 -17.55 -19.74
C GLU A 38 16.79 -16.07 -19.91
N ALA A 39 16.38 -15.35 -18.86
CA ALA A 39 15.94 -13.96 -19.00
C ALA A 39 17.09 -12.97 -19.30
N ALA A 40 18.34 -13.41 -19.13
CA ALA A 40 19.54 -12.63 -19.46
C ALA A 40 19.62 -12.25 -20.95
N GLU A 41 18.98 -13.01 -21.85
CA GLU A 41 18.98 -12.70 -23.29
C GLU A 41 18.04 -11.54 -23.66
N ASN A 42 17.10 -11.18 -22.78
CA ASN A 42 16.07 -10.16 -23.04
C ASN A 42 16.14 -8.96 -22.07
N GLU A 43 17.34 -8.66 -21.54
CA GLU A 43 17.56 -7.66 -20.49
C GLU A 43 16.92 -6.30 -20.80
N VAL A 44 17.04 -5.81 -22.05
CA VAL A 44 16.46 -4.52 -22.46
C VAL A 44 14.93 -4.54 -22.38
N ALA A 45 14.29 -5.63 -22.81
CA ALA A 45 12.84 -5.77 -22.78
C ALA A 45 12.33 -5.90 -21.33
N VAL A 46 13.02 -6.71 -20.51
CA VAL A 46 12.70 -6.88 -19.08
C VAL A 46 12.86 -5.57 -18.32
N SER A 47 13.95 -4.84 -18.56
CA SER A 47 14.21 -3.54 -17.95
C SER A 47 13.14 -2.52 -18.32
N THR A 48 12.83 -2.40 -19.62
CA THR A 48 11.80 -1.48 -20.13
C THR A 48 10.43 -1.81 -19.52
N TYR A 49 10.04 -3.08 -19.49
CA TYR A 49 8.79 -3.54 -18.90
C TYR A 49 8.71 -3.20 -17.41
N SER A 50 9.74 -3.54 -16.65
CA SER A 50 9.76 -3.36 -15.18
C SER A 50 9.76 -1.89 -14.80
N ILE A 51 10.54 -1.05 -15.50
CA ILE A 51 10.57 0.40 -15.27
C ILE A 51 9.23 1.04 -15.61
N ASN A 52 8.63 0.73 -16.77
CA ASN A 52 7.35 1.30 -17.15
C ASN A 52 6.23 0.90 -16.17
N LEU A 53 6.24 -0.36 -15.73
CA LEU A 53 5.28 -0.84 -14.75
C LEU A 53 5.48 -0.18 -13.38
N PHE A 54 6.73 -0.03 -12.94
CA PHE A 54 7.06 0.65 -11.68
C PHE A 54 6.66 2.12 -11.71
N VAL A 55 6.99 2.85 -12.78
CA VAL A 55 6.60 4.24 -12.96
C VAL A 55 5.07 4.38 -12.98
N GLY A 56 4.38 3.54 -13.75
CA GLY A 56 2.91 3.51 -13.78
C GLY A 56 2.31 3.26 -12.40
N TRP A 57 2.87 2.32 -11.65
CA TRP A 57 2.46 2.04 -10.27
C TRP A 57 2.73 3.21 -9.33
N VAL A 58 3.87 3.90 -9.42
CA VAL A 58 4.16 5.09 -8.60
C VAL A 58 3.11 6.17 -8.84
N PHE A 59 2.77 6.47 -10.10
CA PHE A 59 1.73 7.46 -10.42
C PHE A 59 0.36 7.03 -9.92
N PHE A 60 -0.01 5.75 -10.13
CA PHE A 60 -1.29 5.23 -9.70
C PHE A 60 -1.41 5.25 -8.17
N SER A 61 -0.34 4.89 -7.46
CA SER A 61 -0.23 4.92 -6.00
C SER A 61 -0.33 6.34 -5.45
N ALA A 62 0.39 7.30 -6.05
CA ALA A 62 0.35 8.70 -5.63
C ALA A 62 -1.05 9.31 -5.81
N TRP A 63 -1.72 9.01 -6.93
CA TRP A 63 -3.10 9.42 -7.14
C TRP A 63 -4.04 8.80 -6.11
N PHE A 64 -3.88 7.51 -5.80
CA PHE A 64 -4.69 6.81 -4.80
C PHE A 64 -4.51 7.37 -3.40
N LEU A 65 -3.27 7.62 -3.00
CA LEU A 65 -2.93 8.23 -1.72
C LEU A 65 -3.52 9.64 -1.60
N ALA A 66 -3.40 10.46 -2.65
CA ALA A 66 -3.99 11.79 -2.66
C ALA A 66 -5.52 11.73 -2.51
N LYS A 67 -6.18 10.78 -3.18
CA LYS A 67 -7.62 10.60 -3.05
C LYS A 67 -8.04 10.11 -1.66
N ALA A 68 -7.32 9.14 -1.10
CA ALA A 68 -7.58 8.65 0.25
C ALA A 68 -7.39 9.77 1.29
N ASP A 69 -6.33 10.56 1.15
CA ASP A 69 -6.04 11.71 2.03
C ASP A 69 -7.09 12.82 1.90
N ASP A 70 -7.57 13.12 0.68
CA ASP A 70 -8.64 14.10 0.46
C ASP A 70 -9.94 13.68 1.17
N GLU A 71 -10.37 12.43 1.03
CA GLU A 71 -11.57 11.92 1.71
C GLU A 71 -11.36 11.86 3.24
N TRP A 72 -10.18 11.44 3.68
CA TRP A 72 -9.79 11.46 5.10
C TRP A 72 -9.89 12.86 5.71
N LYS A 73 -9.37 13.88 5.04
CA LYS A 73 -9.43 15.28 5.50
C LYS A 73 -10.86 15.79 5.63
N LYS A 74 -11.75 15.48 4.67
CA LYS A 74 -13.17 15.89 4.76
C LYS A 74 -13.85 15.28 5.98
N VAL A 75 -13.66 13.99 6.21
CA VAL A 75 -14.23 13.29 7.37
C VAL A 75 -13.64 13.87 8.66
N ALA A 76 -12.31 14.04 8.73
CA ALA A 76 -11.64 14.65 9.87
C ALA A 76 -12.16 16.07 10.19
N GLU A 77 -12.33 16.91 9.18
CA GLU A 77 -12.87 18.26 9.34
C GLU A 77 -14.32 18.25 9.87
N SER A 78 -15.18 17.36 9.36
CA SER A 78 -16.56 17.22 9.86
C SER A 78 -16.61 16.83 11.33
N VAL A 79 -15.73 15.92 11.78
CA VAL A 79 -15.62 15.52 13.18
C VAL A 79 -15.16 16.69 14.04
N VAL A 80 -14.13 17.43 13.61
CA VAL A 80 -13.61 18.60 14.34
C VAL A 80 -14.67 19.71 14.46
N ARG A 81 -15.48 19.91 13.41
CA ARG A 81 -16.56 20.91 13.40
C ARG A 81 -17.85 20.45 14.08
N ALA A 82 -17.90 19.21 14.57
CA ALA A 82 -19.11 18.57 15.07
C ALA A 82 -20.28 18.58 14.05
N ASP A 83 -19.96 18.54 12.76
CA ASP A 83 -20.93 18.57 11.67
C ASP A 83 -21.35 17.14 11.28
N ARG A 84 -22.37 16.65 11.99
CA ARG A 84 -22.89 15.29 11.82
C ARG A 84 -23.45 15.07 10.41
N GLU A 85 -24.13 16.05 9.82
CA GLU A 85 -24.77 15.86 8.52
C GLU A 85 -23.72 15.60 7.43
N VAL A 86 -22.65 16.41 7.42
CA VAL A 86 -21.52 16.21 6.50
C VAL A 86 -20.81 14.89 6.77
N PHE A 87 -20.60 14.52 8.05
CA PHE A 87 -19.99 13.25 8.40
C PHE A 87 -20.75 12.05 7.80
N MET A 88 -22.09 12.03 7.92
CA MET A 88 -22.92 10.94 7.42
C MET A 88 -22.92 10.82 5.89
N ILE A 89 -22.57 11.88 5.17
CA ILE A 89 -22.46 11.90 3.71
C ILE A 89 -21.05 11.50 3.25
N GLU A 90 -20.00 12.00 3.91
CA GLU A 90 -18.61 11.82 3.47
C GLU A 90 -17.99 10.52 4.00
N ALA A 91 -18.27 10.11 5.25
CA ALA A 91 -17.65 8.92 5.86
C ALA A 91 -17.91 7.60 5.08
N PRO A 92 -19.07 7.39 4.44
CA PRO A 92 -19.30 6.21 3.59
C PRO A 92 -18.60 6.26 2.22
N LYS A 93 -18.05 7.41 1.80
CA LYS A 93 -17.37 7.56 0.50
C LYS A 93 -16.00 6.89 0.57
N ARG A 94 -16.02 5.58 0.35
CA ARG A 94 -14.84 4.72 0.30
C ARG A 94 -14.34 4.56 -1.12
N ILE A 95 -13.06 4.22 -1.25
CA ILE A 95 -12.54 3.69 -2.51
C ILE A 95 -13.24 2.36 -2.80
N ALA A 96 -13.81 2.22 -3.99
CA ALA A 96 -14.53 1.00 -4.36
C ALA A 96 -13.63 -0.24 -4.30
N LEU A 97 -14.18 -1.35 -3.79
CA LEU A 97 -13.47 -2.63 -3.61
C LEU A 97 -12.80 -3.12 -4.90
N SER A 98 -13.46 -2.97 -6.05
CA SER A 98 -12.92 -3.33 -7.36
C SER A 98 -11.61 -2.57 -7.67
N ILE A 99 -11.53 -1.30 -7.30
CA ILE A 99 -10.32 -0.49 -7.52
C ILE A 99 -9.21 -0.91 -6.55
N ARG A 100 -9.55 -1.28 -5.31
CA ARG A 100 -8.59 -1.84 -4.35
C ARG A 100 -8.00 -3.17 -4.84
N ILE A 101 -8.84 -4.07 -5.35
CA ILE A 101 -8.40 -5.35 -5.93
C ILE A 101 -7.47 -5.08 -7.11
N LEU A 102 -7.85 -4.17 -8.00
CA LEU A 102 -7.01 -3.79 -9.14
C LEU A 102 -5.66 -3.22 -8.68
N TYR A 103 -5.65 -2.37 -7.66
CA TYR A 103 -4.43 -1.82 -7.08
C TYR A 103 -3.50 -2.91 -6.51
N ILE A 104 -4.06 -3.91 -5.81
CA ILE A 104 -3.30 -5.07 -5.32
C ILE A 104 -2.71 -5.87 -6.49
N LEU A 105 -3.49 -6.12 -7.54
CA LEU A 105 -3.00 -6.84 -8.73
C LEU A 105 -1.85 -6.11 -9.42
N ILE A 106 -1.96 -4.78 -9.60
CA ILE A 106 -0.89 -3.97 -10.18
C ILE A 106 0.35 -4.01 -9.26
N SER A 107 0.15 -3.90 -7.94
CA SER A 107 1.23 -3.97 -6.96
C SER A 107 1.97 -5.32 -7.01
N LEU A 108 1.25 -6.43 -7.14
CA LEU A 108 1.83 -7.76 -7.32
C LEU A 108 2.60 -7.86 -8.63
N LEU A 109 2.04 -7.35 -9.74
CA LEU A 109 2.72 -7.34 -11.03
C LEU A 109 4.03 -6.55 -10.98
N VAL A 110 4.07 -5.43 -10.24
CA VAL A 110 5.29 -4.65 -10.03
C VAL A 110 6.34 -5.48 -9.30
N VAL A 111 5.99 -6.14 -8.19
CA VAL A 111 6.96 -6.98 -7.48
C VAL A 111 7.48 -8.11 -8.38
N LEU A 112 6.58 -8.78 -9.10
CA LEU A 112 6.93 -9.88 -9.99
C LEU A 112 7.79 -9.44 -11.19
N SER A 113 7.61 -8.22 -11.70
CA SER A 113 8.45 -7.72 -12.80
C SER A 113 9.92 -7.62 -12.37
N PHE A 114 10.18 -7.22 -11.13
CA PHE A 114 11.53 -7.21 -10.57
C PHE A 114 12.11 -8.61 -10.31
N HIS A 115 11.29 -9.67 -10.29
CA HIS A 115 11.79 -11.05 -10.22
C HIS A 115 12.33 -11.57 -11.55
N LEU A 116 12.10 -10.85 -12.66
CA LEU A 116 12.58 -11.23 -13.99
C LEU A 116 14.06 -10.88 -14.22
N PHE A 117 14.66 -10.06 -13.36
CA PHE A 117 16.09 -9.77 -13.44
C PHE A 117 16.90 -10.93 -12.90
N ARG A 118 18.05 -11.20 -13.51
CA ARG A 118 19.09 -12.03 -12.90
C ARG A 118 20.03 -11.11 -12.12
N ILE A 119 20.20 -11.38 -10.83
CA ILE A 119 21.05 -10.57 -9.97
C ILE A 119 22.05 -11.47 -9.25
N ASP A 120 23.31 -11.41 -9.69
CA ASP A 120 24.38 -12.24 -9.12
C ASP A 120 25.00 -11.60 -7.85
N ASN A 121 24.96 -10.27 -7.75
CA ASN A 121 25.48 -9.55 -6.59
C ASN A 121 24.45 -9.53 -5.45
N GLN A 122 24.78 -10.16 -4.31
CA GLN A 122 23.88 -10.25 -3.15
C GLN A 122 23.47 -8.91 -2.55
N LEU A 123 24.35 -7.90 -2.56
CA LEU A 123 24.02 -6.56 -2.06
C LEU A 123 22.99 -5.89 -2.97
N VAL A 124 23.20 -5.96 -4.30
CA VAL A 124 22.26 -5.40 -5.28
C VAL A 124 20.92 -6.14 -5.24
N LEU A 125 20.94 -7.46 -5.09
CA LEU A 125 19.75 -8.28 -4.93
C LEU A 125 18.95 -7.80 -3.72
N PHE A 126 19.62 -7.67 -2.58
CA PHE A 126 18.98 -7.23 -1.35
C PHE A 126 18.40 -5.84 -1.53
N GLU A 127 19.19 -4.85 -1.95
CA GLU A 127 18.75 -3.46 -2.15
C GLU A 127 17.47 -3.39 -3.02
N ILE A 128 17.46 -4.08 -4.15
CA ILE A 128 16.34 -4.03 -5.11
C ILE A 128 15.14 -4.80 -4.58
N GLN A 129 15.31 -6.07 -4.17
CA GLN A 129 14.18 -6.92 -3.81
C GLN A 129 13.61 -6.56 -2.44
N PHE A 130 14.45 -6.23 -1.47
CA PHE A 130 13.99 -5.66 -0.21
C PHE A 130 13.29 -4.34 -0.47
N GLY A 131 13.91 -3.43 -1.23
CA GLY A 131 13.39 -2.09 -1.49
C GLY A 131 12.01 -2.12 -2.15
N VAL A 132 11.83 -2.90 -3.21
CA VAL A 132 10.54 -3.02 -3.92
C VAL A 132 9.48 -3.65 -3.02
N GLY A 133 9.80 -4.76 -2.33
CA GLY A 133 8.85 -5.42 -1.42
C GLY A 133 8.43 -4.54 -0.25
N PHE A 134 9.41 -3.86 0.36
CA PHE A 134 9.18 -2.89 1.44
C PHE A 134 8.31 -1.73 0.98
N LEU A 135 8.67 -1.09 -0.14
CA LEU A 135 7.99 0.09 -0.64
C LEU A 135 6.53 -0.23 -1.01
N VAL A 136 6.30 -1.31 -1.75
CA VAL A 136 4.95 -1.72 -2.15
C VAL A 136 4.09 -2.04 -0.93
N ALA A 137 4.62 -2.80 0.03
CA ALA A 137 3.91 -3.14 1.26
C ALA A 137 3.58 -1.89 2.09
N MET A 138 4.55 -0.99 2.28
CA MET A 138 4.34 0.26 3.02
C MET A 138 3.25 1.12 2.38
N THR A 139 3.25 1.26 1.05
CA THR A 139 2.24 2.04 0.34
C THR A 139 0.83 1.45 0.52
N ILE A 140 0.69 0.12 0.43
CA ILE A 140 -0.59 -0.56 0.68
C ILE A 140 -1.05 -0.36 2.13
N LEU A 141 -0.14 -0.52 3.09
CA LEU A 141 -0.45 -0.36 4.51
C LEU A 141 -0.90 1.07 4.85
N VAL A 142 -0.25 2.08 4.28
CA VAL A 142 -0.67 3.49 4.44
C VAL A 142 -2.03 3.74 3.81
N LEU A 143 -2.30 3.18 2.62
CA LEU A 143 -3.61 3.29 1.99
C LEU A 143 -4.72 2.69 2.86
N TRP A 144 -4.47 1.53 3.47
CA TRP A 144 -5.43 0.88 4.36
C TRP A 144 -5.57 1.55 5.72
N ASP A 145 -4.54 2.28 6.16
CA ASP A 145 -4.65 3.13 7.36
C ASP A 145 -5.59 4.32 7.13
N LEU A 146 -5.61 4.88 5.91
CA LEU A 146 -6.51 5.98 5.53
C LEU A 146 -7.93 5.50 5.22
N ASP A 147 -8.05 4.34 4.57
CA ASP A 147 -9.32 3.79 4.08
C ASP A 147 -9.46 2.30 4.45
N ASP A 148 -10.28 2.00 5.47
CA ASP A 148 -10.37 0.67 6.06
C ASP A 148 -10.83 -0.39 5.03
N PRO A 149 -10.01 -1.42 4.77
CA PRO A 149 -10.35 -2.49 3.84
C PRO A 149 -11.53 -3.36 4.28
N ILE A 150 -11.78 -3.49 5.59
CA ILE A 150 -12.70 -4.46 6.20
C ILE A 150 -13.90 -3.76 6.82
N GLY A 151 -13.69 -2.72 7.63
CA GLY A 151 -14.75 -1.97 8.29
C GLY A 151 -15.52 -1.03 7.36
N GLY A 152 -14.96 -0.71 6.19
CA GLY A 152 -15.65 0.02 5.14
C GLY A 152 -15.93 1.50 5.44
N VAL A 153 -15.20 2.09 6.38
CA VAL A 153 -15.29 3.51 6.79
C VAL A 153 -13.89 4.13 6.77
N ILE A 154 -13.82 5.41 6.40
CA ILE A 154 -12.57 6.21 6.49
C ILE A 154 -12.13 6.32 7.95
N ASN A 155 -10.87 5.96 8.23
CA ASN A 155 -10.38 5.79 9.59
C ASN A 155 -9.92 7.13 10.21
N VAL A 156 -10.85 7.86 10.83
CA VAL A 156 -10.56 9.14 11.52
C VAL A 156 -10.55 8.94 13.04
N PRO A 157 -9.57 9.52 13.76
CA PRO A 157 -9.53 9.43 15.21
C PRO A 157 -10.62 10.29 15.88
N ASN A 158 -11.12 9.82 17.03
CA ASN A 158 -12.09 10.51 17.89
C ASN A 158 -13.51 10.70 17.29
N ILE A 159 -13.96 9.80 16.40
CA ILE A 159 -15.37 9.78 15.97
C ILE A 159 -16.27 9.42 17.18
N PRO A 160 -17.35 10.17 17.45
CA PRO A 160 -18.34 9.80 18.44
C PRO A 160 -18.95 8.42 18.15
N ALA A 161 -19.01 7.54 19.16
CA ALA A 161 -19.50 6.16 18.98
C ALA A 161 -20.96 6.11 18.47
N GLU A 162 -21.77 7.11 18.83
CA GLU A 162 -23.14 7.27 18.36
C GLU A 162 -23.23 7.47 16.84
N TRP A 163 -22.28 8.18 16.22
CA TRP A 163 -22.26 8.38 14.77
C TRP A 163 -21.89 7.11 14.02
N LEU A 164 -20.98 6.30 14.58
CA LEU A 164 -20.58 5.03 13.99
C LEU A 164 -21.75 4.02 13.93
N ASN A 165 -22.65 4.05 14.92
CA ASN A 165 -23.82 3.15 14.97
C ASN A 165 -24.91 3.52 13.95
N GLU A 166 -24.86 4.74 13.41
CA GLU A 166 -25.84 5.26 12.47
C GLU A 166 -25.38 5.11 11.02
N LEU A 167 -24.10 4.79 10.79
CA LEU A 167 -23.58 4.56 9.45
C LEU A 167 -24.27 3.34 8.83
N PRO A 168 -24.69 3.43 7.55
CA PRO A 168 -25.27 2.29 6.87
C PRO A 168 -24.28 1.12 6.87
N ALA A 169 -24.75 -0.08 7.22
CA ALA A 169 -23.93 -1.27 7.16
C ALA A 169 -23.35 -1.45 5.75
N ALA A 170 -22.03 -1.65 5.71
CA ALA A 170 -21.18 -1.73 4.52
C ALA A 170 -21.52 -2.88 3.57
#